data_AF-A0A2P6V686-F1
#
_entry.id   AF-A0A2P6V686-F1
#
_cell.length_a   1.000
_cell.length_b   1.000
_cell.length_c   1.000
_cell.angle_alpha   90.00
_cell.angle_beta   90.00
_cell.angle_gamma   90.00
#
_symmetry.space_group_name_H-M   'P 1'
#
loop_
_entity.id
_entity.type
_entity.pdbx_description
1 polymer ?
#
loop_
_entity_poly.entity_id
_entity_poly.type
_entity_poly.pdbx_seq_one_letter_code
_entity_poly.pdbx_strand_id
1 'polypeptide(L)'
;MAASKLSPKQAAGLTLLCFLALFSFQLLWTHDKLERLRGLRRGLRRRASRRGGGAAAAEHIGARIDRLTLGSDSTGDAALFAGGDEATIIREGAASASARAGAVDGGGALRGVARAGALPNPAIIVFCFNRTDYLNVTLHSLLGLQGLERYHVYVSQDGNDEGVASLAASLGPTFLRSAGGFEFWQKHPRVPALGANQPGHAYLAQHYGWGLGRVFDEREHSHAVIVEDDMLFSPDFLLYFEATAPLLDADPTLWCISSWNDNGFQKGHNWDVRRLFRTSYFPGLGWMMTRQLWQELGPSWPKDHWDHWMRDDEVSKGRECIAPELNRNKNIGEEGANMNKQAFKRYLKTMDWNENVTVTDFGDLSHLLLPAYEASLRADMAAAIPFEFSYRRNAPKPEKGKTYLVLYTVERYTRISLRLKVWPYPRGHHRHVAVVPWEGSRFLVADRRFCTLLPKEHQLPPTEGMRPVPGKQWQSCRDACEERGLTCQAKDFWWLNSCAVMRKHFPCEHGCTIELGPDVPAYVMDSNQTLHQYCLITQKASTCVAKHASTARLCACVPKEAPKAQRRLQALLPTAAADSVEQQQQQEQQQGQQERQRQQPLGAGSGDAALGLG
;
A
#
# COMPACT_ATOMS: atom_id res chain seq x y z
N MET A 1 -24.31 59.27 4.98
CA MET A 1 -24.99 59.52 6.27
C MET A 1 -24.50 58.48 7.27
N ALA A 2 -24.39 58.89 8.53
CA ALA A 2 -23.46 58.41 9.56
C ALA A 2 -23.38 56.87 9.81
N ALA A 3 -22.14 56.36 9.85
CA ALA A 3 -21.80 55.09 10.47
C ALA A 3 -21.31 55.36 11.91
N SER A 4 -22.08 54.93 12.91
CA SER A 4 -21.65 54.94 14.31
C SER A 4 -20.65 53.82 14.56
N LYS A 5 -19.41 54.18 14.94
CA LYS A 5 -18.35 53.25 15.32
C LYS A 5 -18.65 52.61 16.67
N LEU A 6 -18.84 51.29 16.70
CA LEU A 6 -18.78 50.49 17.93
C LEU A 6 -17.31 50.30 18.34
N SER A 7 -17.03 50.41 19.65
CA SER A 7 -15.67 50.25 20.17
C SER A 7 -15.24 48.78 20.23
N PRO A 8 -13.93 48.46 20.18
CA PRO A 8 -13.42 47.07 20.19
C PRO A 8 -13.88 46.25 21.39
N LYS A 9 -14.15 46.89 22.54
CA LYS A 9 -14.66 46.22 23.75
C LYS A 9 -16.14 45.80 23.61
N GLN A 10 -16.93 46.52 22.82
CA GLN A 10 -18.34 46.18 22.56
C GLN A 10 -18.48 45.07 21.50
N ALA A 11 -17.56 45.02 20.53
CA ALA A 11 -17.49 43.91 19.58
C ALA A 11 -17.12 42.58 20.26
N ALA A 12 -16.15 42.59 21.19
CA ALA A 12 -15.75 41.41 21.96
C ALA A 12 -16.87 40.89 22.88
N GLY A 13 -17.68 41.79 23.46
CA GLY A 13 -18.84 41.43 24.28
C GLY A 13 -19.95 40.73 23.50
N LEU A 14 -20.25 41.18 22.28
CA LEU A 14 -21.25 40.54 21.41
C LEU A 14 -20.79 39.16 20.91
N THR A 15 -19.50 38.99 20.59
CA THR A 15 -18.97 37.69 20.17
C THR A 15 -19.00 36.66 21.30
N LEU A 16 -18.71 37.07 22.54
CA LEU A 16 -18.78 36.18 23.71
C LEU A 16 -20.23 35.77 24.05
N LEU A 17 -21.20 36.68 23.91
CA LEU A 17 -22.63 36.39 24.08
C LEU A 17 -23.18 35.45 22.99
N CYS A 18 -22.75 35.59 21.73
CA CYS A 18 -23.08 34.65 20.66
C CYS A 18 -22.47 33.26 20.87
N PHE A 19 -21.22 33.19 21.37
CA PHE A 19 -20.58 31.91 21.70
C PHE A 19 -21.25 31.19 22.86
N LEU A 20 -21.64 31.91 23.92
CA LEU A 20 -22.36 31.33 25.06
C LEU A 20 -23.77 30.85 24.66
N ALA A 21 -24.49 31.59 23.81
CA ALA A 21 -25.80 31.18 23.32
C ALA A 21 -25.73 29.92 22.42
N LEU A 22 -24.70 29.81 21.57
CA LEU A 22 -24.46 28.62 20.73
C LEU A 22 -24.04 27.40 21.55
N PHE A 23 -23.23 27.59 22.61
CA PHE A 23 -22.82 26.51 23.51
C PHE A 23 -23.97 25.99 24.36
N SER A 24 -24.86 26.87 24.84
CA SER A 24 -26.09 26.48 25.55
C SER A 24 -27.07 25.72 24.66
N PHE A 25 -27.21 26.09 23.38
CA PHE A 25 -28.04 25.35 22.42
C PHE A 25 -27.47 23.96 22.09
N GLN A 26 -26.13 23.82 22.01
CA GLN A 26 -25.47 22.52 21.83
C GLN A 26 -25.61 21.60 23.06
N LEU A 27 -25.57 22.14 24.28
CA LEU A 27 -25.80 21.40 25.52
C LEU A 27 -27.26 20.93 25.68
N LEU A 28 -28.24 21.76 25.30
CA LEU A 28 -29.66 21.36 25.30
C LEU A 28 -29.98 20.31 24.22
N TRP A 29 -29.35 20.40 23.04
CA TRP A 29 -29.51 19.42 21.95
C TRP A 29 -28.86 18.06 22.25
N THR A 30 -27.75 18.05 22.99
CA THR A 30 -27.07 16.81 23.41
C THR A 30 -27.79 16.12 24.57
N HIS A 31 -28.43 16.88 25.47
CA HIS A 31 -29.24 16.33 26.56
C HIS A 31 -30.52 15.63 26.04
N ASP A 32 -31.25 16.23 25.08
CA ASP A 32 -32.47 15.61 24.51
C ASP A 32 -32.15 14.32 23.73
N LYS A 33 -30.99 14.26 23.06
CA LYS A 33 -30.50 13.03 22.41
C LYS A 33 -30.11 11.93 23.40
N LEU A 34 -29.51 12.30 24.54
CA LEU A 34 -29.14 11.34 25.59
C LEU A 34 -30.37 10.77 26.31
N GLU A 35 -31.40 11.58 26.56
CA GLU A 35 -32.69 11.12 27.11
C GLU A 35 -33.45 10.21 26.14
N ARG A 36 -33.49 10.53 24.83
CA ARG A 36 -34.06 9.63 23.80
C ARG A 36 -33.34 8.29 23.69
N LEU A 37 -32.00 8.28 23.80
CA LEU A 37 -31.19 7.05 23.81
C LEU A 37 -31.39 6.22 25.09
N ARG A 38 -31.60 6.86 26.24
CA ARG A 38 -31.97 6.19 27.50
C ARG A 38 -33.38 5.59 27.45
N GLY A 39 -34.33 6.27 26.81
CA GLY A 39 -35.68 5.77 26.52
C GLY A 39 -35.69 4.53 25.61
N LEU A 40 -34.91 4.57 24.53
CA LEU A 40 -34.72 3.44 23.60
C LEU A 40 -34.06 2.22 24.29
N ARG A 41 -33.07 2.44 25.18
CA ARG A 41 -32.46 1.36 25.99
C ARG A 41 -33.44 0.74 27.00
N ARG A 42 -34.33 1.54 27.62
CA ARG A 42 -35.39 1.03 28.51
C ARG A 42 -36.47 0.25 27.74
N GLY A 43 -36.80 0.67 26.51
CA GLY A 43 -37.71 -0.05 25.62
C GLY A 43 -37.15 -1.39 25.11
N LEU A 44 -35.84 -1.44 24.78
CA LEU A 44 -35.15 -2.65 24.35
C LEU A 44 -34.98 -3.68 25.48
N ARG A 45 -34.72 -3.24 26.73
CA ARG A 45 -34.70 -4.13 27.90
C ARG A 45 -36.08 -4.74 28.23
N ARG A 46 -37.17 -3.97 28.06
CA ARG A 46 -38.55 -4.50 28.24
C ARG A 46 -38.98 -5.47 27.12
N ARG A 47 -38.45 -5.31 25.89
CA ARG A 47 -38.69 -6.26 24.78
C ARG A 47 -37.86 -7.54 24.90
N ALA A 48 -36.66 -7.47 25.47
CA ALA A 48 -35.82 -8.66 25.76
C ALA A 48 -36.37 -9.50 26.94
N SER A 49 -37.03 -8.87 27.93
CA SER A 49 -37.66 -9.56 29.06
C SER A 49 -38.98 -10.29 28.73
N ARG A 50 -39.55 -10.12 27.52
CA ARG A 50 -40.81 -10.75 27.09
C ARG A 50 -40.64 -11.93 26.13
N ARG A 51 -39.41 -12.28 25.76
CA ARG A 51 -39.08 -13.48 24.98
C ARG A 51 -38.05 -14.29 25.77
N GLY A 52 -38.54 -15.08 26.71
CA GLY A 52 -37.71 -15.97 27.51
C GLY A 52 -37.10 -17.10 26.69
N GLY A 53 -35.85 -17.45 27.01
CA GLY A 53 -35.21 -18.69 26.56
C GLY A 53 -33.68 -18.68 26.65
N GLY A 54 -33.14 -19.14 27.79
CA GLY A 54 -31.85 -19.86 27.84
C GLY A 54 -30.59 -19.07 28.21
N ALA A 55 -30.12 -19.26 29.43
CA ALA A 55 -28.88 -18.74 30.00
C ALA A 55 -27.67 -19.64 29.67
N ALA A 56 -26.52 -19.03 29.36
CA ALA A 56 -25.16 -19.45 29.77
C ALA A 56 -24.10 -18.49 29.19
N ALA A 57 -23.07 -18.17 29.98
CA ALA A 57 -21.86 -17.40 29.65
C ALA A 57 -21.96 -15.86 29.66
N ALA A 58 -22.13 -15.27 30.86
CA ALA A 58 -21.64 -13.93 31.17
C ALA A 58 -21.44 -13.77 32.68
N GLU A 59 -20.41 -14.41 33.23
CA GLU A 59 -19.85 -14.06 34.53
C GLU A 59 -18.32 -14.04 34.42
N HIS A 60 -17.71 -13.08 35.13
CA HIS A 60 -16.29 -12.73 35.18
C HIS A 60 -15.73 -11.77 34.11
N ILE A 61 -16.11 -10.50 34.22
CA ILE A 61 -15.15 -9.39 34.12
C ILE A 61 -15.42 -8.43 35.28
N GLY A 62 -14.45 -8.26 36.19
CA GLY A 62 -14.47 -7.17 37.16
C GLY A 62 -13.71 -7.44 38.46
N ALA A 63 -12.37 -7.55 38.41
CA ALA A 63 -11.53 -7.20 39.55
C ALA A 63 -10.05 -7.03 39.16
N ARG A 64 -9.47 -5.93 39.66
CA ARG A 64 -8.05 -5.65 39.93
C ARG A 64 -7.16 -5.15 38.79
N ILE A 65 -7.18 -3.84 38.64
CA ILE A 65 -5.96 -3.02 38.72
C ILE A 65 -5.78 -2.68 40.21
N ASP A 66 -4.67 -3.12 40.80
CA ASP A 66 -3.95 -2.53 41.94
C ASP A 66 -3.04 -3.59 42.57
N ARG A 67 -1.78 -3.59 42.14
CA ARG A 67 -0.57 -3.96 42.86
C ARG A 67 0.54 -4.14 41.83
N LEU A 68 1.58 -3.31 41.91
CA LEU A 68 2.95 -3.75 42.11
C LEU A 68 3.88 -2.52 42.03
N THR A 69 4.09 -1.93 43.19
CA THR A 69 5.35 -1.26 43.54
C THR A 69 5.85 -1.91 44.83
N LEU A 70 7.16 -2.17 44.87
CA LEU A 70 8.06 -2.45 46.02
C LEU A 70 8.55 -3.91 46.25
N GLY A 71 9.89 -4.00 46.35
CA GLY A 71 10.71 -5.08 46.94
C GLY A 71 11.75 -5.65 45.94
N SER A 72 12.99 -5.17 45.79
CA SER A 72 14.19 -5.16 46.67
C SER A 72 14.85 -6.52 46.97
N ASP A 73 16.12 -6.62 46.54
CA ASP A 73 17.30 -7.35 47.08
C ASP A 73 17.30 -8.87 47.31
N SER A 74 18.27 -9.60 46.70
CA SER A 74 19.60 -9.91 47.28
C SER A 74 20.25 -11.22 46.76
N THR A 75 21.52 -11.10 46.31
CA THR A 75 22.72 -11.95 46.60
C THR A 75 22.94 -13.39 46.08
N GLY A 76 24.13 -13.59 45.49
CA GLY A 76 25.05 -14.74 45.63
C GLY A 76 24.86 -15.90 44.63
N ASP A 77 25.86 -16.52 44.00
CA ASP A 77 27.33 -16.46 44.07
C ASP A 77 27.92 -17.19 42.83
N ALA A 78 29.21 -16.90 42.59
CA ALA A 78 30.27 -17.52 41.77
C ALA A 78 30.17 -19.07 41.49
N ALA A 79 30.87 -19.72 40.54
CA ALA A 79 32.17 -19.46 39.91
C ALA A 79 32.52 -20.50 38.80
N LEU A 80 33.45 -20.12 37.91
CA LEU A 80 34.70 -20.84 37.49
C LEU A 80 34.80 -21.90 36.36
N PHE A 81 35.98 -21.77 35.69
CA PHE A 81 36.75 -22.58 34.72
C PHE A 81 36.51 -22.29 33.20
N ALA A 82 37.37 -21.53 32.50
CA ALA A 82 38.78 -21.74 32.05
C ALA A 82 38.90 -22.84 30.96
N GLY A 83 39.64 -22.74 29.84
CA GLY A 83 40.57 -21.76 29.27
C GLY A 83 41.20 -22.34 27.97
N GLY A 84 42.12 -21.59 27.33
CA GLY A 84 43.11 -22.04 26.32
C GLY A 84 42.75 -21.74 24.86
N ASP A 85 43.39 -20.77 24.18
CA ASP A 85 44.72 -20.82 23.47
C ASP A 85 44.57 -21.44 22.05
N GLU A 86 45.22 -21.06 20.95
CA GLU A 86 46.25 -20.08 20.55
C GLU A 86 46.31 -20.09 18.99
N ALA A 87 46.84 -19.02 18.36
CA ALA A 87 47.73 -18.95 17.16
C ALA A 87 47.43 -19.74 15.84
N THR A 88 47.87 -19.42 14.60
CA THR A 88 48.47 -18.31 13.84
C THR A 88 48.60 -18.84 12.37
N ILE A 89 48.82 -17.96 11.38
CA ILE A 89 49.67 -18.11 10.17
C ILE A 89 48.99 -17.93 8.78
N ILE A 90 49.64 -17.01 8.06
CA ILE A 90 49.52 -16.40 6.73
C ILE A 90 49.78 -17.38 5.57
N ARG A 91 49.15 -17.16 4.40
CA ARG A 91 49.85 -17.20 3.09
C ARG A 91 49.04 -16.62 1.92
N GLU A 92 49.70 -15.70 1.21
CA GLU A 92 49.36 -15.15 -0.11
C GLU A 92 49.49 -16.18 -1.23
N GLY A 93 48.79 -15.95 -2.34
CA GLY A 93 49.00 -16.67 -3.59
C GLY A 93 48.09 -16.15 -4.71
N ALA A 94 48.58 -15.16 -5.46
CA ALA A 94 47.98 -14.71 -6.72
C ALA A 94 48.27 -15.71 -7.85
N ALA A 95 47.29 -16.00 -8.71
CA ALA A 95 47.53 -16.42 -10.10
C ALA A 95 46.27 -16.22 -10.96
N SER A 96 46.50 -15.63 -12.12
CA SER A 96 45.54 -15.29 -13.17
C SER A 96 45.10 -16.48 -14.04
N ALA A 97 43.93 -16.31 -14.65
CA ALA A 97 43.64 -16.48 -16.08
C ALA A 97 42.65 -17.56 -16.53
N SER A 98 41.80 -17.09 -17.44
CA SER A 98 41.13 -17.78 -18.55
C SER A 98 39.72 -18.31 -18.33
N ALA A 99 38.80 -17.58 -18.96
CA ALA A 99 37.42 -17.94 -19.23
C ALA A 99 37.29 -19.25 -20.02
N ARG A 100 36.36 -20.10 -19.57
CA ARG A 100 35.61 -21.03 -20.43
C ARG A 100 34.16 -21.05 -19.97
N ALA A 101 33.27 -20.79 -20.93
CA ALA A 101 31.83 -20.91 -20.77
C ALA A 101 31.46 -22.38 -20.51
N GLY A 102 30.82 -22.63 -19.38
CA GLY A 102 30.21 -23.91 -19.02
C GLY A 102 28.90 -23.62 -18.30
N ALA A 103 27.82 -24.25 -18.75
CA ALA A 103 26.50 -24.16 -18.16
C ALA A 103 26.56 -24.52 -16.66
N VAL A 104 26.11 -23.61 -15.79
CA VAL A 104 26.13 -23.81 -14.35
C VAL A 104 24.76 -24.31 -13.90
N ASP A 105 24.78 -25.51 -13.33
CA ASP A 105 23.73 -26.11 -12.54
C ASP A 105 23.49 -25.24 -11.28
N GLY A 106 22.45 -24.40 -11.32
CA GLY A 106 22.17 -23.35 -10.34
C GLY A 106 21.57 -23.82 -9.00
N GLY A 107 21.37 -25.12 -8.81
CA GLY A 107 20.74 -25.66 -7.59
C GLY A 107 21.70 -25.89 -6.41
N GLY A 108 23.01 -25.99 -6.66
CA GLY A 108 24.00 -26.36 -5.64
C GLY A 108 24.58 -25.21 -4.83
N ALA A 109 24.50 -23.97 -5.33
CA ALA A 109 25.25 -22.85 -4.78
C ALA A 109 24.72 -22.33 -3.43
N LEU A 110 23.40 -22.40 -3.17
CA LEU A 110 22.83 -21.82 -1.94
C LEU A 110 22.80 -22.77 -0.74
N ARG A 111 22.92 -24.10 -0.95
CA ARG A 111 23.05 -25.05 0.16
C ARG A 111 24.34 -24.90 0.97
N GLY A 112 25.33 -24.18 0.43
CA GLY A 112 26.62 -23.88 1.07
C GLY A 112 26.80 -22.44 1.55
N VAL A 113 25.84 -21.52 1.31
CA VAL A 113 25.95 -20.09 1.68
C VAL A 113 25.55 -19.83 3.14
N ALA A 114 25.04 -20.84 3.84
CA ALA A 114 24.52 -20.71 5.20
C ALA A 114 25.58 -20.76 6.33
N ARG A 115 26.89 -20.72 6.04
CA ARG A 115 27.91 -20.60 7.10
C ARG A 115 29.07 -19.69 6.70
N ALA A 116 29.12 -18.55 7.41
CA ALA A 116 30.16 -17.50 7.47
C ALA A 116 30.18 -16.46 6.32
N GLY A 117 29.62 -15.25 6.60
CA GLY A 117 30.11 -14.00 5.98
C GLY A 117 29.12 -12.98 5.36
N ALA A 118 27.80 -13.08 5.55
CA ALA A 118 26.84 -12.50 4.60
C ALA A 118 26.46 -11.00 4.71
N LEU A 119 26.89 -10.24 5.72
CA LEU A 119 26.52 -8.83 5.85
C LEU A 119 27.67 -8.01 6.48
N PRO A 120 28.72 -7.66 5.71
CA PRO A 120 29.90 -7.01 6.27
C PRO A 120 29.61 -5.54 6.64
N ASN A 121 29.86 -5.12 7.88
CA ASN A 121 29.62 -3.72 8.31
C ASN A 121 28.18 -3.20 8.04
N PRO A 122 27.14 -3.82 8.62
CA PRO A 122 25.77 -3.37 8.42
C PRO A 122 25.37 -2.23 9.36
N ALA A 123 24.43 -1.41 8.92
CA ALA A 123 23.85 -0.33 9.70
C ALA A 123 22.35 -0.50 9.91
N ILE A 124 21.84 0.10 10.97
CA ILE A 124 20.43 0.43 11.17
C ILE A 124 20.34 1.95 11.27
N ILE A 125 19.45 2.57 10.50
CA ILE A 125 19.15 4.01 10.64
C ILE A 125 17.68 4.20 11.00
N VAL A 126 17.46 4.88 12.13
CA VAL A 126 16.15 5.29 12.62
C VAL A 126 15.93 6.75 12.22
N PHE A 127 14.97 7.00 11.32
CA PHE A 127 14.56 8.35 10.97
C PHE A 127 13.50 8.87 11.96
N CYS A 128 13.75 10.04 12.55
CA CYS A 128 12.86 10.68 13.50
C CYS A 128 12.76 12.19 13.29
N PHE A 129 11.72 12.82 13.86
CA PHE A 129 11.53 14.28 13.81
C PHE A 129 11.31 14.87 15.22
N ASN A 130 10.09 14.77 15.73
CA ASN A 130 9.67 15.41 16.99
C ASN A 130 8.62 14.59 17.78
N ARG A 131 8.62 13.25 17.61
CA ARG A 131 7.65 12.35 18.26
C ARG A 131 8.36 11.46 19.31
N THR A 132 8.84 12.10 20.37
CA THR A 132 9.66 11.45 21.43
C THR A 132 9.00 10.21 22.03
N ASP A 133 7.68 10.21 22.23
CA ASP A 133 6.96 9.06 22.80
C ASP A 133 7.00 7.83 21.89
N TYR A 134 6.82 8.02 20.57
CA TYR A 134 6.94 6.92 19.62
C TYR A 134 8.38 6.46 19.51
N LEU A 135 9.32 7.39 19.38
CA LEU A 135 10.75 7.07 19.28
C LEU A 135 11.22 6.27 20.50
N ASN A 136 10.77 6.62 21.70
CA ASN A 136 11.11 5.91 22.93
C ASN A 136 10.71 4.43 22.84
N VAL A 137 9.48 4.16 22.41
CA VAL A 137 8.97 2.80 22.24
C VAL A 137 9.75 2.05 21.16
N THR A 138 10.02 2.69 20.02
CA THR A 138 10.78 2.10 18.91
C THR A 138 12.22 1.76 19.32
N LEU A 139 12.95 2.65 19.99
CA LEU A 139 14.32 2.40 20.41
C LEU A 139 14.41 1.29 21.46
N HIS A 140 13.47 1.22 22.41
CA HIS A 140 13.41 0.11 23.36
C HIS A 140 13.07 -1.22 22.69
N SER A 141 12.19 -1.22 21.69
CA SER A 141 11.93 -2.41 20.88
C SER A 141 13.17 -2.86 20.12
N LEU A 142 13.99 -1.93 19.60
CA LEU A 142 15.22 -2.24 18.88
C LEU A 142 16.30 -2.83 19.80
N LEU A 143 16.46 -2.26 21.01
CA LEU A 143 17.41 -2.76 22.02
C LEU A 143 17.16 -4.22 22.44
N GLY A 144 15.93 -4.70 22.29
CA GLY A 144 15.55 -6.08 22.61
C GLY A 144 15.85 -7.11 21.52
N LEU A 145 16.39 -6.70 20.36
CA LEU A 145 16.56 -7.61 19.23
C LEU A 145 17.84 -8.44 19.32
N GLN A 146 17.70 -9.74 19.09
CA GLN A 146 18.82 -10.63 18.86
C GLN A 146 19.56 -10.23 17.59
N GLY A 147 20.89 -10.12 17.66
CA GLY A 147 21.73 -9.77 16.53
C GLY A 147 22.11 -8.29 16.43
N LEU A 148 21.56 -7.44 17.29
CA LEU A 148 21.84 -6.01 17.32
C LEU A 148 23.34 -5.70 17.45
N GLU A 149 24.09 -6.57 18.14
CA GLU A 149 25.53 -6.45 18.38
C GLU A 149 26.36 -6.41 17.08
N ARG A 150 25.79 -6.84 15.95
CA ARG A 150 26.44 -6.82 14.63
C ARG A 150 26.21 -5.52 13.85
N TYR A 151 25.26 -4.69 14.27
CA TYR A 151 24.85 -3.49 13.54
C TYR A 151 25.36 -2.21 14.19
N HIS A 152 25.80 -1.26 13.38
CA HIS A 152 25.95 0.12 13.83
C HIS A 152 24.58 0.81 13.79
N VAL A 153 24.16 1.44 14.90
CA VAL A 153 22.85 2.09 15.01
C VAL A 153 22.98 3.61 14.89
N TYR A 154 22.19 4.20 14.00
CA TYR A 154 22.07 5.64 13.82
C TYR A 154 20.68 6.11 14.22
N VAL A 155 20.59 7.11 15.08
CA VAL A 155 19.35 7.88 15.29
C VAL A 155 19.50 9.21 14.57
N SER A 156 18.78 9.37 13.47
CA SER A 156 18.87 10.53 12.59
C SER A 156 17.62 11.39 12.78
N GLN A 157 17.81 12.58 13.36
CA GLN A 157 16.75 13.55 13.63
C GLN A 157 16.74 14.67 12.58
N ASP A 158 15.57 14.99 12.02
CA ASP A 158 15.35 16.26 11.31
C ASP A 158 14.95 17.34 12.32
N GLY A 159 15.50 18.56 12.20
CA GLY A 159 15.24 19.62 13.18
C GLY A 159 16.01 19.45 14.50
N ASN A 160 15.48 20.03 15.58
CA ASN A 160 16.17 20.21 16.86
C ASN A 160 15.22 20.04 18.07
N ASP A 161 14.31 19.07 18.01
CA ASP A 161 13.47 18.72 19.16
C ASP A 161 14.33 18.19 20.32
N GLU A 162 14.27 18.90 21.45
CA GLU A 162 15.10 18.62 22.63
C GLU A 162 14.73 17.28 23.30
N GLY A 163 13.47 16.85 23.19
CA GLY A 163 13.02 15.58 23.76
C GLY A 163 13.64 14.39 23.04
N VAL A 164 13.67 14.43 21.71
CA VAL A 164 14.35 13.44 20.87
C VAL A 164 15.85 13.40 21.18
N ALA A 165 16.52 14.56 21.21
CA ALA A 165 17.96 14.63 21.48
C ALA A 165 18.31 14.11 22.89
N SER A 166 17.52 14.48 23.90
CA SER A 166 17.71 14.03 25.29
C SER A 166 17.51 12.52 25.42
N LEU A 167 16.49 11.98 24.75
CA LEU A 167 16.24 10.54 24.71
C LEU A 167 17.39 9.79 24.06
N ALA A 168 17.85 10.22 22.89
CA ALA A 168 18.98 9.60 22.20
C ALA A 168 20.27 9.64 23.05
N ALA A 169 20.55 10.76 23.71
CA ALA A 169 21.67 10.88 24.64
C ALA A 169 21.55 9.92 25.83
N SER A 170 20.35 9.75 26.39
CA SER A 170 20.11 8.86 27.53
C SER A 170 20.27 7.38 27.18
N LEU A 171 19.87 6.97 25.97
CA LEU A 171 19.95 5.58 25.51
C LEU A 171 21.29 5.24 24.83
N GLY A 172 22.07 6.24 24.41
CA GLY A 172 23.35 6.06 23.73
C GLY A 172 24.32 5.11 24.45
N PRO A 173 24.55 5.25 25.77
CA PRO A 173 25.39 4.30 26.51
C PRO A 173 24.86 2.86 26.50
N THR A 174 23.55 2.66 26.45
CA THR A 174 22.94 1.33 26.37
C THR A 174 23.14 0.73 24.98
N PHE A 175 22.93 1.52 23.91
CA PHE A 175 23.24 1.06 22.56
C PHE A 175 24.72 0.72 22.37
N LEU A 176 25.64 1.54 22.90
CA LEU A 176 27.08 1.24 22.83
C LEU A 176 27.49 -0.08 23.52
N ARG A 177 26.67 -0.59 24.46
CA ARG A 177 26.88 -1.91 25.09
C ARG A 177 26.19 -3.07 24.36
N SER A 178 25.18 -2.78 23.54
CA SER A 178 24.30 -3.79 22.92
C SER A 178 24.41 -3.87 21.40
N ALA A 179 24.97 -2.86 20.75
CA ALA A 179 25.13 -2.74 19.30
C ALA A 179 26.61 -2.68 18.89
N GLY A 180 26.90 -2.85 17.60
CA GLY A 180 28.25 -2.69 17.05
C GLY A 180 28.75 -1.24 17.03
N GLY A 181 27.84 -0.28 17.27
CA GLY A 181 28.15 1.13 17.42
C GLY A 181 26.87 1.95 17.56
N PHE A 182 27.01 3.21 17.97
CA PHE A 182 25.89 4.14 18.08
C PHE A 182 26.31 5.56 17.76
N GLU A 183 25.56 6.23 16.89
CA GLU A 183 25.68 7.66 16.64
C GLU A 183 24.29 8.33 16.62
N PHE A 184 24.22 9.53 17.18
CA PHE A 184 23.06 10.41 17.06
C PHE A 184 23.41 11.56 16.11
N TRP A 185 22.56 11.77 15.12
CA TRP A 185 22.75 12.75 14.06
C TRP A 185 21.59 13.73 14.02
N GLN A 186 21.92 15.01 13.90
CA GLN A 186 20.93 16.08 13.87
C GLN A 186 21.06 16.90 12.58
N LYS A 187 20.05 16.83 11.72
CA LYS A 187 19.92 17.64 10.50
C LYS A 187 19.23 18.95 10.83
N HIS A 188 20.02 19.98 11.17
CA HIS A 188 19.54 21.31 11.53
C HIS A 188 20.47 22.41 10.97
N PRO A 189 19.95 23.57 10.49
CA PRO A 189 18.54 23.95 10.41
C PRO A 189 17.76 23.23 9.29
N ARG A 190 16.43 23.24 9.39
CA ARG A 190 15.55 22.74 8.32
C ARG A 190 15.41 23.82 7.25
N VAL A 191 16.10 23.66 6.13
CA VAL A 191 16.06 24.62 5.01
C VAL A 191 15.16 24.07 3.90
N PRO A 192 14.07 24.76 3.51
CA PRO A 192 13.21 24.29 2.43
C PRO A 192 13.91 24.36 1.07
N ALA A 193 13.76 23.30 0.26
CA ALA A 193 14.28 23.21 -1.11
C ALA A 193 13.23 23.54 -2.18
N LEU A 194 11.93 23.51 -1.81
CA LEU A 194 10.79 23.81 -2.69
C LEU A 194 10.11 25.16 -2.36
N GLY A 195 10.79 26.04 -1.63
CA GLY A 195 10.28 27.36 -1.24
C GLY A 195 9.62 27.41 0.14
N ALA A 196 9.20 28.60 0.57
CA ALA A 196 8.81 28.88 1.95
C ALA A 196 7.67 28.00 2.50
N ASN A 197 6.76 27.55 1.64
CA ASN A 197 5.60 26.72 2.01
C ASN A 197 5.81 25.23 1.71
N GLN A 198 7.06 24.75 1.74
CA GLN A 198 7.39 23.35 1.45
C GLN A 198 6.57 22.38 2.32
N PRO A 199 5.94 21.34 1.74
CA PRO A 199 5.16 20.39 2.50
C PRO A 199 6.04 19.39 3.27
N GLY A 200 5.44 18.70 4.26
CA GLY A 200 6.15 17.76 5.14
C GLY A 200 6.85 16.60 4.41
N HIS A 201 6.25 16.08 3.35
CA HIS A 201 6.80 14.98 2.55
C HIS A 201 8.11 15.36 1.82
N ALA A 202 8.30 16.64 1.49
CA ALA A 202 9.54 17.13 0.90
C ALA A 202 10.65 17.28 1.95
N TYR A 203 10.32 17.67 3.18
CA TYR A 203 11.28 17.62 4.28
C TYR A 203 11.72 16.18 4.59
N LEU A 204 10.76 15.24 4.55
CA LEU A 204 11.05 13.82 4.73
C LEU A 204 12.01 13.31 3.64
N ALA A 205 11.75 13.61 2.37
CA ALA A 205 12.64 13.22 1.27
C ALA A 205 14.07 13.78 1.45
N GLN A 206 14.21 15.05 1.85
CA GLN A 206 15.52 15.64 2.15
C GLN A 206 16.23 14.95 3.31
N HIS A 207 15.49 14.59 4.37
CA HIS A 207 16.08 13.93 5.54
C HIS A 207 16.56 12.52 5.21
N TYR A 208 15.76 11.75 4.48
CA TYR A 208 16.18 10.43 3.97
C TYR A 208 17.43 10.53 3.11
N GLY A 209 17.45 11.46 2.14
CA GLY A 209 18.59 11.64 1.27
C GLY A 209 19.87 12.01 2.04
N TRP A 210 19.75 12.90 3.02
CA TRP A 210 20.87 13.28 3.90
C TRP A 210 21.35 12.12 4.78
N GLY A 211 20.44 11.41 5.44
CA GLY A 211 20.78 10.33 6.35
C GLY A 211 21.42 9.14 5.61
N LEU A 212 20.85 8.75 4.48
CA LEU A 212 21.38 7.66 3.65
C LEU A 212 22.74 8.02 3.04
N GLY A 213 22.91 9.27 2.59
CA GLY A 213 24.22 9.76 2.13
C GLY A 213 25.30 9.64 3.20
N ARG A 214 24.99 9.98 4.47
CA ARG A 214 25.93 9.76 5.56
C ARG A 214 26.23 8.28 5.80
N VAL A 215 25.22 7.43 5.84
CA VAL A 215 25.40 5.98 6.06
C VAL A 215 26.29 5.34 4.99
N PHE A 216 26.08 5.68 3.72
CA PHE A 216 26.71 4.97 2.61
C PHE A 216 27.94 5.68 2.02
N ASP A 217 27.95 7.01 2.00
CA ASP A 217 29.05 7.80 1.42
C ASP A 217 30.08 8.19 2.49
N GLU A 218 29.66 8.58 3.69
CA GLU A 218 30.58 8.98 4.77
C GLU A 218 31.02 7.80 5.67
N ARG A 219 30.12 6.86 5.94
CA ARG A 219 30.36 5.72 6.87
C ARG A 219 30.60 4.38 6.17
N GLU A 220 30.41 4.34 4.85
CA GLU A 220 30.75 3.21 3.99
C GLU A 220 30.15 1.86 4.41
N HIS A 221 28.96 1.87 5.01
CA HIS A 221 28.23 0.65 5.33
C HIS A 221 27.89 -0.12 4.05
N SER A 222 27.98 -1.46 4.10
CA SER A 222 27.61 -2.27 2.92
C SER A 222 26.10 -2.33 2.71
N HIS A 223 25.37 -2.33 3.82
CA HIS A 223 23.92 -2.47 3.89
C HIS A 223 23.38 -1.58 5.00
N ALA A 224 22.17 -1.07 4.81
CA ALA A 224 21.43 -0.38 5.86
C ALA A 224 20.03 -0.96 5.97
N VAL A 225 19.57 -1.20 7.20
CA VAL A 225 18.16 -1.39 7.54
C VAL A 225 17.58 -0.04 7.94
N ILE A 226 16.62 0.45 7.15
CA ILE A 226 15.96 1.74 7.30
C ILE A 226 14.64 1.55 8.06
N VAL A 227 14.50 2.24 9.19
CA VAL A 227 13.29 2.20 10.03
C VAL A 227 12.86 3.62 10.43
N GLU A 228 11.58 3.76 10.82
CA GLU A 228 11.00 5.03 11.28
C GLU A 228 10.76 5.00 12.78
N ASP A 229 10.56 6.17 13.39
CA ASP A 229 10.37 6.37 14.83
C ASP A 229 9.03 5.85 15.39
N ASP A 230 8.18 5.23 14.57
CA ASP A 230 6.87 4.72 14.96
C ASP A 230 6.68 3.23 14.62
N MET A 231 7.73 2.43 14.83
CA MET A 231 7.76 0.98 14.58
C MET A 231 8.08 0.16 15.84
N LEU A 232 7.38 -0.96 16.01
CA LEU A 232 7.77 -2.07 16.88
C LEU A 232 8.32 -3.21 16.03
N PHE A 233 9.32 -3.94 16.52
CA PHE A 233 10.04 -4.96 15.77
C PHE A 233 9.76 -6.37 16.29
N SER A 234 9.63 -7.33 15.37
CA SER A 234 9.49 -8.74 15.70
C SER A 234 10.76 -9.31 16.32
N PRO A 235 10.68 -10.36 17.16
CA PRO A 235 11.84 -10.97 17.80
C PRO A 235 12.93 -11.46 16.83
N ASP A 236 12.54 -11.81 15.59
CA ASP A 236 13.40 -12.28 14.52
C ASP A 236 13.74 -11.21 13.47
N PHE A 237 13.46 -9.93 13.72
CA PHE A 237 13.58 -8.85 12.73
C PHE A 237 14.97 -8.78 12.08
N LEU A 238 16.06 -8.80 12.87
CA LEU A 238 17.42 -8.74 12.33
C LEU A 238 17.85 -10.09 11.73
N LEU A 239 17.42 -11.22 12.30
CA LEU A 239 17.70 -12.55 11.76
C LEU A 239 17.06 -12.73 10.37
N TYR A 240 15.87 -12.18 10.17
CA TYR A 240 15.18 -12.14 8.87
C TYR A 240 16.03 -11.41 7.82
N PHE A 241 16.53 -10.22 8.14
CA PHE A 241 17.38 -9.46 7.24
C PHE A 241 18.71 -10.15 6.95
N GLU A 242 19.36 -10.72 7.96
CA GLU A 242 20.61 -11.48 7.78
C GLU A 242 20.42 -12.71 6.89
N ALA A 243 19.32 -13.45 7.09
CA ALA A 243 19.03 -14.64 6.29
C ALA A 243 18.73 -14.31 4.82
N THR A 244 18.13 -13.15 4.56
CA THR A 244 17.67 -12.76 3.22
C THR A 244 18.66 -11.87 2.45
N ALA A 245 19.60 -11.20 3.13
CA ALA A 245 20.58 -10.32 2.50
C ALA A 245 21.38 -10.97 1.34
N PRO A 246 21.85 -12.23 1.43
CA PRO A 246 22.54 -12.89 0.31
C PRO A 246 21.74 -12.92 -1.01
N LEU A 247 20.41 -12.81 -0.94
CA LEU A 247 19.57 -12.77 -2.14
C LEU A 247 19.79 -11.48 -2.95
N LEU A 248 20.13 -10.36 -2.30
CA LEU A 248 20.42 -9.09 -2.98
C LEU A 248 21.69 -9.16 -3.82
N ASP A 249 22.68 -9.95 -3.37
CA ASP A 249 23.92 -10.19 -4.13
C ASP A 249 23.72 -11.25 -5.22
N ALA A 250 22.94 -12.28 -4.93
CA ALA A 250 22.75 -13.43 -5.83
C ALA A 250 21.77 -13.16 -6.99
N ASP A 251 20.80 -12.26 -6.81
CA ASP A 251 19.76 -11.98 -7.79
C ASP A 251 19.68 -10.48 -8.12
N PRO A 252 20.25 -10.02 -9.24
CA PRO A 252 20.22 -8.59 -9.62
C PRO A 252 18.82 -8.10 -9.99
N THR A 253 17.82 -8.99 -10.04
CA THR A 253 16.41 -8.62 -10.20
C THR A 253 15.75 -8.29 -8.85
N LEU A 254 16.48 -8.41 -7.75
CA LEU A 254 16.11 -7.87 -6.44
C LEU A 254 16.83 -6.55 -6.18
N TRP A 255 16.20 -5.69 -5.40
CA TRP A 255 16.79 -4.40 -5.01
C TRP A 255 16.51 -4.00 -3.56
N CYS A 256 15.57 -4.64 -2.90
CA CYS A 256 15.34 -4.42 -1.48
C CYS A 256 14.80 -5.67 -0.78
N ILE A 257 14.91 -5.66 0.55
CA ILE A 257 14.19 -6.59 1.42
C ILE A 257 13.31 -5.72 2.31
N SER A 258 12.03 -6.01 2.42
CA SER A 258 11.11 -5.28 3.29
C SER A 258 10.52 -6.21 4.32
N SER A 259 10.42 -5.75 5.56
CA SER A 259 9.74 -6.44 6.64
C SER A 259 8.21 -6.32 6.56
N TRP A 260 7.67 -5.73 5.49
CA TRP A 260 6.26 -5.37 5.35
C TRP A 260 5.58 -5.99 4.12
N ASN A 261 4.44 -6.61 4.38
CA ASN A 261 3.42 -7.07 3.45
C ASN A 261 2.21 -6.13 3.51
N ASP A 262 2.01 -5.36 2.45
CA ASP A 262 0.87 -4.46 2.27
C ASP A 262 -0.51 -5.15 2.39
N ASN A 263 -0.57 -6.47 2.25
CA ASN A 263 -1.79 -7.26 2.40
C ASN A 263 -1.83 -8.08 3.69
N GLY A 264 -0.90 -7.88 4.62
CA GLY A 264 -0.77 -8.66 5.85
C GLY A 264 -1.88 -8.44 6.88
N PHE A 265 -3.14 -8.30 6.47
CA PHE A 265 -4.28 -8.06 7.35
C PHE A 265 -4.61 -9.29 8.22
N GLN A 266 -5.05 -9.07 9.45
CA GLN A 266 -5.39 -10.16 10.40
C GLN A 266 -6.61 -10.99 9.96
N LYS A 267 -7.61 -10.33 9.35
CA LYS A 267 -8.95 -10.92 9.24
C LYS A 267 -9.08 -11.87 8.05
N GLY A 268 -9.28 -13.15 8.34
CA GLY A 268 -9.61 -14.18 7.33
C GLY A 268 -8.37 -14.75 6.63
N HIS A 269 -7.18 -14.40 7.09
CA HIS A 269 -5.91 -14.87 6.56
C HIS A 269 -5.23 -15.83 7.52
N ASN A 270 -4.40 -16.71 6.96
CA ASN A 270 -3.58 -17.66 7.70
C ASN A 270 -2.14 -17.49 7.22
N TRP A 271 -1.52 -16.36 7.58
CA TRP A 271 -0.16 -16.03 7.18
C TRP A 271 0.83 -17.03 7.77
N ASP A 272 1.72 -17.55 6.94
CA ASP A 272 2.80 -18.41 7.39
C ASP A 272 3.99 -17.55 7.82
N VAL A 273 4.37 -17.65 9.10
CA VAL A 273 5.48 -16.87 9.66
C VAL A 273 6.80 -17.11 8.91
N ARG A 274 7.04 -18.30 8.34
CA ARG A 274 8.30 -18.62 7.64
C ARG A 274 8.28 -18.27 6.16
N ARG A 275 7.11 -18.03 5.57
CA ARG A 275 6.96 -17.87 4.13
C ARG A 275 7.31 -16.45 3.70
N LEU A 276 8.10 -16.36 2.64
CA LEU A 276 8.52 -15.12 2.00
C LEU A 276 8.02 -15.09 0.56
N PHE A 277 7.94 -13.91 -0.03
CA PHE A 277 7.51 -13.73 -1.42
C PHE A 277 8.24 -12.56 -2.09
N ARG A 278 8.23 -12.55 -3.42
CA ARG A 278 8.71 -11.43 -4.23
C ARG A 278 7.58 -10.43 -4.47
N THR A 279 7.89 -9.15 -4.44
CA THR A 279 6.93 -8.10 -4.82
C THR A 279 7.54 -7.01 -5.68
N SER A 280 6.84 -6.66 -6.74
CA SER A 280 7.19 -5.52 -7.61
C SER A 280 6.73 -4.18 -7.03
N TYR A 281 5.97 -4.17 -5.93
CA TYR A 281 5.59 -2.94 -5.23
C TYR A 281 6.56 -2.68 -4.09
N PHE A 282 7.32 -1.59 -4.12
CA PHE A 282 8.23 -1.21 -3.03
C PHE A 282 7.43 -0.90 -1.74
N PRO A 283 7.50 -1.75 -0.69
CA PRO A 283 6.65 -1.57 0.49
C PRO A 283 7.21 -0.51 1.45
N GLY A 284 8.53 -0.43 1.58
CA GLY A 284 9.19 0.38 2.61
C GLY A 284 8.99 -0.23 4.00
N LEU A 285 8.59 0.60 4.97
CA LEU A 285 8.18 0.23 6.33
C LEU A 285 9.07 -0.83 6.99
N GLY A 286 10.32 -0.45 7.28
CA GLY A 286 11.37 -1.38 7.72
C GLY A 286 11.93 -2.16 6.54
N TRP A 287 13.00 -1.67 5.92
CA TRP A 287 13.53 -2.23 4.69
C TRP A 287 15.05 -2.13 4.61
N MET A 288 15.69 -3.03 3.88
CA MET A 288 17.12 -3.08 3.65
C MET A 288 17.46 -2.72 2.21
N MET A 289 18.55 -1.96 2.04
CA MET A 289 19.20 -1.75 0.76
C MET A 289 20.72 -1.88 0.86
N THR A 290 21.35 -2.11 -0.30
CA THR A 290 22.82 -2.16 -0.43
C THR A 290 23.40 -0.78 -0.71
N ARG A 291 24.69 -0.60 -0.42
CA ARG A 291 25.46 0.59 -0.82
C ARG A 291 25.45 0.82 -2.33
N GLN A 292 25.53 -0.26 -3.11
CA GLN A 292 25.49 -0.18 -4.57
C GLN A 292 24.17 0.43 -5.06
N LEU A 293 23.04 0.05 -4.45
CA LEU A 293 21.76 0.68 -4.78
C LEU A 293 21.76 2.17 -4.40
N TRP A 294 22.33 2.54 -3.24
CA TRP A 294 22.46 3.96 -2.89
C TRP A 294 23.29 4.74 -3.90
N GLN A 295 24.41 4.19 -4.37
CA GLN A 295 25.24 4.85 -5.40
C GLN A 295 24.48 5.08 -6.72
N GLU A 296 23.51 4.23 -7.03
CA GLU A 296 22.60 4.43 -8.16
C GLU A 296 21.54 5.51 -7.88
N LEU A 297 20.91 5.48 -6.70
CA LEU A 297 19.74 6.31 -6.38
C LEU A 297 20.11 7.71 -5.86
N GLY A 298 21.13 7.81 -5.01
CA GLY A 298 21.56 9.01 -4.29
C GLY A 298 21.79 10.23 -5.19
N PRO A 299 22.50 10.10 -6.33
CA PRO A 299 22.72 11.23 -7.25
C PRO A 299 21.43 11.82 -7.85
N SER A 300 20.36 11.04 -7.93
CA SER A 300 19.06 11.44 -8.48
C SER A 300 17.96 11.48 -7.43
N TRP A 301 18.32 11.50 -6.14
CA TRP A 301 17.36 11.44 -5.05
C TRP A 301 16.32 12.57 -5.17
N PRO A 302 15.03 12.27 -5.05
CA PRO A 302 13.97 13.22 -5.36
C PRO A 302 13.87 14.29 -4.27
N LYS A 303 13.41 15.48 -4.66
CA LYS A 303 13.12 16.57 -3.72
C LYS A 303 11.89 16.30 -2.86
N ASP A 304 11.08 15.31 -3.24
CA ASP A 304 9.78 15.07 -2.66
C ASP A 304 9.28 13.62 -2.87
N HIS A 305 8.32 13.17 -2.06
CA HIS A 305 7.64 11.87 -2.17
C HIS A 305 8.58 10.70 -2.52
N TRP A 306 9.66 10.55 -1.76
CA TRP A 306 10.75 9.63 -2.08
C TRP A 306 10.30 8.17 -2.29
N ASP A 307 9.31 7.71 -1.53
CA ASP A 307 8.78 6.36 -1.61
C ASP A 307 7.93 6.15 -2.88
N HIS A 308 7.18 7.18 -3.32
CA HIS A 308 6.47 7.14 -4.60
C HIS A 308 7.45 7.15 -5.77
N TRP A 309 8.52 7.94 -5.68
CA TRP A 309 9.59 7.94 -6.67
C TRP A 309 10.25 6.56 -6.77
N MET A 310 10.52 5.89 -5.64
CA MET A 310 11.02 4.50 -5.67
C MET A 310 10.03 3.52 -6.31
N ARG A 311 8.72 3.77 -6.23
CA ARG A 311 7.70 2.91 -6.87
C ARG A 311 7.58 3.15 -8.38
N ASP A 312 8.24 4.15 -8.94
CA ASP A 312 8.23 4.39 -10.39
C ASP A 312 8.96 3.26 -11.12
N ASP A 313 8.41 2.83 -12.25
CA ASP A 313 8.96 1.76 -13.09
C ASP A 313 10.38 2.08 -13.59
N GLU A 314 10.71 3.36 -13.80
CA GLU A 314 12.03 3.79 -14.25
C GLU A 314 13.09 3.75 -13.13
N VAL A 315 12.65 3.88 -11.88
CA VAL A 315 13.53 3.82 -10.70
C VAL A 315 13.71 2.37 -10.27
N SER A 316 12.62 1.62 -10.14
CA SER A 316 12.65 0.19 -9.82
C SER A 316 13.30 -0.63 -10.93
N LYS A 317 13.19 -0.21 -12.21
CA LYS A 317 13.72 -0.93 -13.38
C LYS A 317 13.22 -2.37 -13.47
N GLY A 318 12.00 -2.62 -12.99
CA GLY A 318 11.41 -3.95 -12.91
C GLY A 318 12.03 -4.89 -11.87
N ARG A 319 12.88 -4.36 -10.97
CA ARG A 319 13.41 -5.09 -9.81
C ARG A 319 12.35 -5.20 -8.72
N GLU A 320 12.48 -6.22 -7.88
CA GLU A 320 11.49 -6.59 -6.88
C GLU A 320 12.11 -6.64 -5.48
N CYS A 321 11.26 -6.54 -4.47
CA CYS A 321 11.67 -6.75 -3.10
C CYS A 321 11.27 -8.12 -2.59
N ILE A 322 12.01 -8.65 -1.62
CA ILE A 322 11.55 -9.75 -0.79
C ILE A 322 10.70 -9.19 0.35
N ALA A 323 9.58 -9.83 0.66
CA ALA A 323 8.72 -9.51 1.80
C ALA A 323 8.23 -10.79 2.51
N PRO A 324 7.95 -10.75 3.82
CA PRO A 324 7.40 -11.89 4.55
C PRO A 324 5.88 -11.93 4.44
N GLU A 325 5.24 -13.11 4.48
CA GLU A 325 3.77 -13.18 4.56
C GLU A 325 3.22 -12.53 5.83
N LEU A 326 3.88 -12.78 6.97
CA LEU A 326 3.59 -12.13 8.25
C LEU A 326 4.62 -11.02 8.52
N ASN A 327 4.15 -9.78 8.71
CA ASN A 327 5.04 -8.62 8.91
C ASN A 327 6.05 -8.85 10.04
N ARG A 328 7.26 -8.30 9.88
CA ARG A 328 8.31 -8.28 10.92
C ARG A 328 8.41 -6.98 11.71
N ASN A 329 7.48 -6.07 11.46
CA ASN A 329 7.28 -4.90 12.27
C ASN A 329 5.80 -4.56 12.39
N LYS A 330 5.47 -3.68 13.33
CA LYS A 330 4.17 -3.04 13.48
C LYS A 330 4.33 -1.53 13.51
N ASN A 331 3.60 -0.83 12.65
CA ASN A 331 3.48 0.62 12.73
C ASN A 331 2.52 1.02 13.87
N ILE A 332 2.99 1.91 14.76
CA ILE A 332 2.25 2.45 15.91
C ILE A 332 1.89 3.94 15.77
N GLY A 333 2.27 4.56 14.65
CA GLY A 333 2.07 5.98 14.37
C GLY A 333 0.64 6.32 13.96
N GLU A 334 -0.20 6.71 14.91
CA GLU A 334 -1.60 7.08 14.61
C GLU A 334 -1.74 8.40 13.83
N GLU A 335 -0.73 9.27 13.94
CA GLU A 335 -0.64 10.59 13.29
C GLU A 335 0.78 10.80 12.75
N GLY A 336 0.89 11.38 11.55
CA GLY A 336 2.17 11.66 10.89
C GLY A 336 1.99 12.54 9.65
N ALA A 337 3.07 12.77 8.89
CA ALA A 337 3.07 13.71 7.75
C ALA A 337 1.99 13.41 6.70
N ASN A 338 1.72 12.13 6.44
CA ASN A 338 0.70 11.67 5.48
C ASN A 338 -0.36 10.74 6.13
N MET A 339 -0.28 10.52 7.45
CA MET A 339 -1.14 9.59 8.18
C MET A 339 -2.11 10.34 9.08
N ASN A 340 -3.39 9.98 9.02
CA ASN A 340 -4.39 10.42 9.97
C ASN A 340 -5.02 9.23 10.71
N LYS A 341 -5.58 9.50 11.90
CA LYS A 341 -6.20 8.50 12.77
C LYS A 341 -7.24 7.62 12.08
N GLN A 342 -7.98 8.15 11.10
CA GLN A 342 -9.01 7.37 10.39
C GLN A 342 -8.39 6.37 9.43
N ALA A 343 -7.38 6.78 8.66
CA ALA A 343 -6.63 5.92 7.76
C ALA A 343 -5.86 4.84 8.55
N PHE A 344 -5.17 5.23 9.63
CA PHE A 344 -4.46 4.31 10.52
C PHE A 344 -5.40 3.22 11.07
N LYS A 345 -6.53 3.63 11.68
CA LYS A 345 -7.51 2.70 12.25
C LYS A 345 -8.15 1.78 11.22
N ARG A 346 -8.28 2.24 9.97
CA ARG A 346 -8.89 1.45 8.89
C ARG A 346 -7.94 0.40 8.32
N TYR A 347 -6.65 0.70 8.24
CA TYR A 347 -5.68 -0.14 7.52
C TYR A 347 -4.54 -0.63 8.42
N LEU A 348 -3.62 0.26 8.82
CA LEU A 348 -2.39 -0.14 9.53
C LEU A 348 -2.65 -0.83 10.87
N LYS A 349 -3.64 -0.37 11.65
CA LYS A 349 -3.99 -0.99 12.94
C LYS A 349 -4.44 -2.45 12.81
N THR A 350 -4.93 -2.84 11.63
CA THR A 350 -5.47 -4.18 11.36
C THR A 350 -4.48 -5.13 10.69
N MET A 351 -3.24 -4.69 10.51
CA MET A 351 -2.16 -5.51 10.00
C MET A 351 -1.67 -6.46 11.09
N ASP A 352 -1.43 -7.69 10.69
CA ASP A 352 -0.86 -8.75 11.50
C ASP A 352 0.66 -8.68 11.42
N TRP A 353 1.34 -9.15 12.46
CA TRP A 353 2.79 -9.15 12.55
C TRP A 353 3.27 -10.22 13.52
N ASN A 354 4.53 -10.60 13.41
CA ASN A 354 5.11 -11.66 14.23
C ASN A 354 5.50 -11.13 15.63
N GLU A 355 4.65 -11.30 16.64
CA GLU A 355 4.95 -10.76 17.98
C GLU A 355 5.82 -11.71 18.83
N ASN A 356 5.72 -13.03 18.59
CA ASN A 356 6.08 -14.03 19.60
C ASN A 356 7.07 -15.10 19.12
N VAL A 357 7.32 -15.22 17.82
CA VAL A 357 8.11 -16.34 17.29
C VAL A 357 9.48 -15.85 16.83
N THR A 358 10.55 -16.38 17.41
CA THR A 358 11.90 -16.16 16.88
C THR A 358 12.21 -17.20 15.82
N VAL A 359 12.10 -16.84 14.53
CA VAL A 359 12.52 -17.69 13.41
C VAL A 359 14.03 -17.54 13.21
N THR A 360 14.80 -18.57 13.56
CA THR A 360 16.26 -18.59 13.42
C THR A 360 16.74 -19.23 12.12
N ASP A 361 15.85 -19.91 11.41
CA ASP A 361 16.15 -20.61 10.16
C ASP A 361 14.96 -20.44 9.21
N PHE A 362 15.17 -19.83 8.04
CA PHE A 362 14.15 -19.67 7.00
C PHE A 362 14.18 -20.80 5.96
N GLY A 363 15.04 -21.81 6.14
CA GLY A 363 15.23 -22.91 5.23
C GLY A 363 15.94 -22.49 3.94
N ASP A 364 15.72 -23.29 2.88
CA ASP A 364 16.29 -23.01 1.56
C ASP A 364 15.53 -21.87 0.85
N LEU A 365 16.19 -20.71 0.73
CA LEU A 365 15.65 -19.51 0.11
C LEU A 365 15.83 -19.47 -1.43
N SER A 366 16.42 -20.49 -2.05
CA SER A 366 16.63 -20.53 -3.51
C SER A 366 15.34 -20.41 -4.32
N HIS A 367 14.20 -20.79 -3.74
CA HIS A 367 12.88 -20.63 -4.34
C HIS A 367 12.47 -19.16 -4.57
N LEU A 368 13.15 -18.20 -3.93
CA LEU A 368 12.93 -16.75 -4.11
C LEU A 368 13.75 -16.15 -5.27
N LEU A 369 14.70 -16.89 -5.83
CA LEU A 369 15.40 -16.46 -7.04
C LEU A 369 14.43 -16.44 -8.21
N LEU A 370 14.49 -15.40 -9.04
CA LEU A 370 13.48 -15.14 -10.07
C LEU A 370 13.13 -16.38 -10.95
N PRO A 371 14.08 -17.16 -11.49
CA PRO A 371 13.74 -18.31 -12.33
C PRO A 371 12.94 -19.38 -11.57
N ALA A 372 13.33 -19.70 -10.34
CA ALA A 372 12.65 -20.69 -9.51
C ALA A 372 11.27 -20.19 -9.07
N TYR A 373 11.17 -18.91 -8.69
CA TYR A 373 9.94 -18.28 -8.27
C TYR A 373 8.89 -18.27 -9.39
N GLU A 374 9.27 -17.84 -10.60
CA GLU A 374 8.36 -17.82 -11.75
C GLU A 374 7.96 -19.22 -12.22
N ALA A 375 8.89 -20.19 -12.18
CA ALA A 375 8.58 -21.57 -12.53
C ALA A 375 7.52 -22.16 -11.59
N SER A 376 7.69 -21.97 -10.28
CA SER A 376 6.72 -22.40 -9.27
C SER A 376 5.37 -21.70 -9.46
N LEU A 377 5.37 -20.39 -9.69
CA LEU A 377 4.13 -19.62 -9.84
C LEU A 377 3.36 -19.99 -11.12
N ARG A 378 4.06 -20.24 -12.24
CA ARG A 378 3.43 -20.74 -13.47
C ARG A 378 2.80 -22.12 -13.26
N ALA A 379 3.48 -23.01 -12.53
CA ALA A 379 2.94 -24.33 -12.20
C ALA A 379 1.68 -24.21 -11.31
N ASP A 380 1.73 -23.38 -10.27
CA ASP A 380 0.60 -23.07 -9.40
C ASP A 380 -0.59 -22.50 -10.20
N MET A 381 -0.33 -21.57 -11.14
CA MET A 381 -1.36 -20.97 -11.99
C MET A 381 -1.98 -21.96 -12.96
N ALA A 382 -1.19 -22.86 -13.56
CA ALA A 382 -1.68 -23.88 -14.47
C ALA A 382 -2.55 -24.95 -13.76
N ALA A 383 -2.24 -25.26 -12.50
CA ALA A 383 -2.99 -26.23 -11.69
C ALA A 383 -4.19 -25.62 -10.96
N ALA A 384 -4.27 -24.30 -10.85
CA ALA A 384 -5.30 -23.62 -10.08
C ALA A 384 -6.69 -23.68 -10.74
N ILE A 385 -7.73 -23.74 -9.90
CA ILE A 385 -9.12 -23.78 -10.34
C ILE A 385 -9.57 -22.36 -10.70
N PRO A 386 -10.05 -22.07 -11.93
CA PRO A 386 -10.60 -20.77 -12.26
C PRO A 386 -11.74 -20.38 -11.34
N PHE A 387 -11.71 -19.17 -10.79
CA PHE A 387 -12.72 -18.71 -9.84
C PHE A 387 -13.11 -17.24 -10.07
N GLU A 388 -14.42 -16.96 -10.04
CA GLU A 388 -14.96 -15.61 -10.10
C GLU A 388 -15.81 -15.32 -8.86
N PHE A 389 -15.47 -14.22 -8.17
CA PHE A 389 -16.30 -13.75 -7.07
C PHE A 389 -17.61 -13.17 -7.59
N SER A 390 -18.72 -13.74 -7.14
CA SER A 390 -20.06 -13.28 -7.51
C SER A 390 -20.88 -12.93 -6.27
N TYR A 391 -21.71 -11.87 -6.39
CA TYR A 391 -22.66 -11.43 -5.37
C TYR A 391 -23.99 -12.21 -5.43
N ARG A 392 -24.16 -13.12 -6.40
CA ARG A 392 -25.36 -13.93 -6.50
C ARG A 392 -25.48 -14.82 -5.27
N ARG A 393 -26.69 -14.94 -4.71
CA ARG A 393 -26.95 -15.70 -3.47
C ARG A 393 -26.45 -17.15 -3.53
N ASN A 394 -26.51 -17.75 -4.71
CA ASN A 394 -26.12 -19.14 -4.98
C ASN A 394 -24.78 -19.23 -5.72
N ALA A 395 -23.94 -18.19 -5.66
CA ALA A 395 -22.60 -18.25 -6.24
C ALA A 395 -21.79 -19.36 -5.57
N PRO A 396 -21.00 -20.13 -6.34
CA PRO A 396 -20.06 -21.10 -5.79
C PRO A 396 -19.17 -20.45 -4.73
N LYS A 397 -19.01 -21.13 -3.60
CA LYS A 397 -18.07 -20.72 -2.56
C LYS A 397 -16.76 -21.48 -2.77
N PRO A 398 -15.61 -20.88 -2.45
CA PRO A 398 -14.36 -21.59 -2.47
C PRO A 398 -14.39 -22.71 -1.42
N GLU A 399 -13.97 -23.90 -1.84
CA GLU A 399 -13.68 -25.04 -0.98
C GLU A 399 -12.33 -24.84 -0.30
N LYS A 400 -12.21 -25.30 0.94
CA LYS A 400 -10.97 -25.22 1.72
C LYS A 400 -9.89 -26.14 1.14
N GLY A 401 -8.63 -25.73 1.28
CA GLY A 401 -7.47 -26.51 0.83
C GLY A 401 -7.26 -26.54 -0.68
N LYS A 402 -7.96 -25.67 -1.43
CA LYS A 402 -7.82 -25.54 -2.88
C LYS A 402 -7.03 -24.30 -3.25
N THR A 403 -6.44 -24.32 -4.44
CA THR A 403 -5.81 -23.16 -5.08
C THR A 403 -6.70 -22.67 -6.21
N TYR A 404 -7.03 -21.37 -6.19
CA TYR A 404 -7.90 -20.72 -7.15
C TYR A 404 -7.16 -19.67 -7.97
N LEU A 405 -7.45 -19.58 -9.26
CA LEU A 405 -6.99 -18.50 -10.13
C LEU A 405 -8.13 -17.49 -10.30
N VAL A 406 -7.91 -16.26 -9.83
CA VAL A 406 -8.85 -15.15 -9.94
C VAL A 406 -8.27 -14.11 -10.89
N LEU A 407 -8.89 -14.01 -12.06
CA LEU A 407 -8.49 -13.02 -13.08
C LEU A 407 -9.17 -11.69 -12.83
N TYR A 408 -8.44 -10.59 -12.97
CA TYR A 408 -9.00 -9.26 -12.79
C TYR A 408 -8.51 -8.23 -13.82
N THR A 409 -9.24 -7.13 -13.86
CA THR A 409 -8.74 -5.87 -14.40
C THR A 409 -8.84 -4.84 -13.28
N VAL A 410 -7.96 -3.84 -13.25
CA VAL A 410 -7.89 -2.85 -12.16
C VAL A 410 -9.26 -2.23 -11.80
N GLU A 411 -10.15 -2.02 -12.78
CA GLU A 411 -11.51 -1.47 -12.56
C GLU A 411 -12.42 -2.40 -11.76
N ARG A 412 -12.14 -3.71 -11.78
CA ARG A 412 -12.87 -4.74 -11.05
C ARG A 412 -12.16 -5.19 -9.78
N TYR A 413 -10.91 -4.78 -9.57
CA TYR A 413 -10.08 -5.23 -8.45
C TYR A 413 -10.72 -4.95 -7.09
N THR A 414 -11.39 -3.82 -6.91
CA THR A 414 -12.04 -3.47 -5.63
C THR A 414 -13.05 -4.52 -5.16
N ARG A 415 -13.71 -5.25 -6.07
CA ARG A 415 -14.62 -6.34 -5.71
C ARG A 415 -13.88 -7.51 -5.08
N ILE A 416 -12.70 -7.81 -5.61
CA ILE A 416 -11.82 -8.88 -5.15
C ILE A 416 -11.21 -8.48 -3.81
N SER A 417 -10.66 -7.26 -3.70
CA SER A 417 -10.03 -6.81 -2.45
C SER A 417 -11.01 -6.75 -1.28
N LEU A 418 -12.25 -6.28 -1.51
CA LEU A 418 -13.29 -6.32 -0.48
C LEU A 418 -13.66 -7.73 -0.02
N ARG A 419 -13.55 -8.73 -0.91
CA ARG A 419 -13.90 -10.12 -0.61
C ARG A 419 -12.78 -10.85 0.11
N LEU A 420 -11.56 -10.72 -0.41
CA LEU A 420 -10.35 -11.30 0.14
C LEU A 420 -9.76 -10.51 1.32
N LYS A 421 -10.31 -9.33 1.64
CA LYS A 421 -9.85 -8.46 2.74
C LYS A 421 -8.40 -7.98 2.59
N VAL A 422 -7.97 -7.80 1.34
CA VAL A 422 -6.65 -7.25 0.98
C VAL A 422 -6.73 -5.75 0.64
N TRP A 423 -5.58 -5.14 0.33
CA TRP A 423 -5.50 -3.71 0.06
C TRP A 423 -6.44 -3.31 -1.12
N PRO A 424 -7.08 -2.12 -1.10
CA PRO A 424 -8.02 -1.72 -2.15
C PRO A 424 -7.42 -1.56 -3.56
N TYR A 425 -6.10 -1.46 -3.65
CA TYR A 425 -5.31 -1.37 -4.87
C TYR A 425 -4.31 -2.54 -4.91
N PRO A 426 -3.95 -3.06 -6.10
CA PRO A 426 -2.98 -4.14 -6.19
C PRO A 426 -1.65 -3.75 -5.53
N ARG A 427 -1.25 -4.53 -4.53
CA ARG A 427 0.04 -4.45 -3.82
C ARG A 427 0.48 -5.87 -3.45
N GLY A 428 1.74 -6.04 -3.05
CA GLY A 428 2.26 -7.35 -2.64
C GLY A 428 2.21 -8.40 -3.77
N HIS A 429 2.27 -7.96 -5.03
CA HIS A 429 2.23 -8.85 -6.19
C HIS A 429 3.61 -9.03 -6.81
N HIS A 430 3.87 -10.21 -7.36
CA HIS A 430 4.95 -10.48 -8.30
C HIS A 430 4.42 -10.24 -9.72
N ARG A 431 4.94 -9.25 -10.45
CA ARG A 431 4.59 -8.96 -11.86
C ARG A 431 3.08 -9.08 -12.15
N HIS A 432 2.28 -8.41 -11.33
CA HIS A 432 0.81 -8.34 -11.39
C HIS A 432 0.03 -9.61 -11.03
N VAL A 433 0.65 -10.56 -10.34
CA VAL A 433 -0.03 -11.67 -9.66
C VAL A 433 0.32 -11.72 -8.18
N ALA A 434 -0.69 -11.74 -7.31
CA ALA A 434 -0.54 -11.89 -5.87
C ALA A 434 -1.02 -13.27 -5.42
N VAL A 435 -0.30 -13.88 -4.48
CA VAL A 435 -0.72 -15.12 -3.80
C VAL A 435 -1.34 -14.72 -2.46
N VAL A 436 -2.63 -15.00 -2.28
CA VAL A 436 -3.37 -14.60 -1.08
C VAL A 436 -3.95 -15.83 -0.39
N PRO A 437 -3.40 -16.27 0.76
CA PRO A 437 -4.06 -17.25 1.62
C PRO A 437 -5.29 -16.61 2.28
N TRP A 438 -6.46 -17.22 2.10
CA TRP A 438 -7.71 -16.71 2.66
C TRP A 438 -8.68 -17.85 2.96
N GLU A 439 -9.23 -17.86 4.18
CA GLU A 439 -10.22 -18.84 4.68
C GLU A 439 -9.81 -20.32 4.44
N GLY A 440 -8.51 -20.62 4.55
CA GLY A 440 -7.96 -21.96 4.37
C GLY A 440 -7.71 -22.38 2.91
N SER A 441 -7.75 -21.45 1.96
CA SER A 441 -7.45 -21.68 0.54
C SER A 441 -6.42 -20.67 0.03
N ARG A 442 -5.82 -20.94 -1.15
CA ARG A 442 -4.87 -20.03 -1.80
C ARG A 442 -5.51 -19.40 -3.03
N PHE A 443 -5.41 -18.08 -3.17
CA PHE A 443 -5.91 -17.33 -4.32
C PHE A 443 -4.76 -16.69 -5.09
N LEU A 444 -4.56 -17.10 -6.33
CA LEU A 444 -3.67 -16.46 -7.30
C LEU A 444 -4.49 -15.37 -8.00
N VAL A 445 -4.27 -14.11 -7.62
CA VAL A 445 -5.03 -12.96 -8.11
C VAL A 445 -4.20 -12.24 -9.18
N ALA A 446 -4.55 -12.43 -10.45
CA ALA A 446 -3.72 -12.03 -11.59
C ALA A 446 -4.40 -10.99 -12.50
N ASP A 447 -3.68 -9.92 -12.83
CA ASP A 447 -4.17 -8.89 -13.76
C ASP A 447 -4.11 -9.40 -15.21
N ARG A 448 -5.22 -9.30 -15.93
CA ARG A 448 -5.32 -9.81 -17.30
C ARG A 448 -4.51 -9.00 -18.31
N ARG A 449 -4.23 -7.72 -18.06
CA ARG A 449 -3.49 -6.86 -19.00
C ARG A 449 -2.00 -7.03 -18.82
N PHE A 450 -1.53 -7.02 -17.58
CA PHE A 450 -0.10 -6.85 -17.30
C PHE A 450 0.61 -8.10 -16.77
N CYS A 451 -0.12 -9.12 -16.29
CA CYS A 451 0.51 -10.36 -15.84
C CYS A 451 0.96 -11.22 -17.04
N THR A 452 2.26 -11.18 -17.34
CA THR A 452 2.88 -11.94 -18.43
C THR A 452 3.02 -13.44 -18.13
N LEU A 453 2.79 -13.85 -16.88
CA LEU A 453 2.80 -15.25 -16.46
C LEU A 453 1.51 -15.99 -16.83
N LEU A 454 0.42 -15.26 -17.10
CA LEU A 454 -0.83 -15.86 -17.53
C LEU A 454 -0.69 -16.55 -18.90
N PRO A 455 -1.38 -17.68 -19.12
CA PRO A 455 -1.62 -18.21 -20.46
C PRO A 455 -2.24 -17.16 -21.38
N LYS A 456 -1.94 -17.19 -22.68
CA LYS A 456 -2.33 -16.15 -23.65
C LYS A 456 -3.86 -15.96 -23.73
N GLU A 457 -4.61 -17.02 -23.56
CA GLU A 457 -6.07 -17.05 -23.53
C GLU A 457 -6.69 -16.29 -22.34
N HIS A 458 -5.94 -16.13 -21.26
CA HIS A 458 -6.37 -15.37 -20.08
C HIS A 458 -5.92 -13.91 -20.11
N GLN A 459 -4.90 -13.60 -20.92
CA GLN A 459 -4.45 -12.24 -21.15
C GLN A 459 -5.52 -11.44 -21.93
N LEU A 460 -5.59 -10.15 -21.64
CA LEU A 460 -6.47 -9.18 -22.29
C LEU A 460 -5.56 -8.16 -22.98
N PRO A 461 -5.30 -8.28 -24.30
CA PRO A 461 -4.46 -7.33 -25.03
C PRO A 461 -5.16 -5.97 -25.21
N PRO A 462 -4.43 -4.90 -25.62
CA PRO A 462 -5.06 -3.67 -26.09
C PRO A 462 -5.98 -3.94 -27.28
N THR A 463 -6.93 -3.04 -27.55
CA THR A 463 -7.75 -3.12 -28.77
C THR A 463 -6.85 -3.15 -30.00
N GLU A 464 -7.21 -3.97 -31.00
CA GLU A 464 -6.46 -4.10 -32.23
C GLU A 464 -6.28 -2.74 -32.92
N GLY A 465 -5.05 -2.42 -33.29
CA GLY A 465 -4.70 -1.13 -33.90
C GLY A 465 -4.68 0.07 -32.94
N MET A 466 -4.82 -0.14 -31.62
CA MET A 466 -4.65 0.92 -30.62
C MET A 466 -3.27 1.56 -30.77
N ARG A 467 -3.25 2.88 -30.86
CA ARG A 467 -2.03 3.67 -30.91
C ARG A 467 -2.13 4.88 -29.98
N PRO A 468 -1.03 5.26 -29.28
CA PRO A 468 -0.97 6.51 -28.55
C PRO A 468 -1.04 7.71 -29.49
N VAL A 469 -1.85 8.71 -29.15
CA VAL A 469 -1.93 9.99 -29.87
C VAL A 469 -1.79 11.13 -28.87
N PRO A 470 -0.75 11.97 -28.94
CA PRO A 470 -0.65 13.15 -28.10
C PRO A 470 -1.68 14.20 -28.56
N GLY A 471 -2.53 14.64 -27.63
CA GLY A 471 -3.45 15.76 -27.82
C GLY A 471 -2.78 17.11 -27.55
N LYS A 472 -3.46 18.19 -27.94
CA LYS A 472 -3.10 19.57 -27.59
C LYS A 472 -3.56 19.91 -26.17
N GLN A 473 -3.04 21.01 -25.63
CA GLN A 473 -3.55 21.59 -24.40
C GLN A 473 -5.06 21.88 -24.52
N TRP A 474 -5.85 21.60 -23.48
CA TRP A 474 -7.31 21.77 -23.47
C TRP A 474 -8.06 20.93 -24.54
N GLN A 475 -7.44 19.89 -25.09
CA GLN A 475 -8.07 18.98 -26.04
C GLN A 475 -8.55 17.70 -25.34
N SER A 476 -9.77 17.25 -25.66
CA SER A 476 -10.23 15.93 -25.22
C SER A 476 -9.67 14.83 -26.12
N CYS A 477 -9.59 13.61 -25.61
CA CYS A 477 -9.13 12.49 -26.43
C CYS A 477 -10.13 12.07 -27.51
N ARG A 478 -11.42 12.35 -27.33
CA ARG A 478 -12.41 12.22 -28.40
C ARG A 478 -12.00 13.06 -29.61
N ASP A 479 -11.76 14.35 -29.38
CA ASP A 479 -11.44 15.30 -30.44
C ASP A 479 -10.07 14.99 -31.07
N ALA A 480 -9.05 14.68 -30.24
CA ALA A 480 -7.71 14.36 -30.72
C ALA A 480 -7.67 13.12 -31.62
N CYS A 481 -8.46 12.09 -31.31
CA CYS A 481 -8.60 10.91 -32.16
C CYS A 481 -9.40 11.22 -33.43
N GLU A 482 -10.50 11.98 -33.32
CA GLU A 482 -11.38 12.29 -34.45
C GLU A 482 -10.68 13.12 -35.53
N GLU A 483 -9.85 14.09 -35.15
CA GLU A 483 -8.99 14.87 -36.06
C GLU A 483 -8.07 13.99 -36.93
N ARG A 484 -7.80 12.74 -36.51
CA ARG A 484 -6.94 11.78 -37.21
C ARG A 484 -7.73 10.64 -37.85
N GLY A 485 -9.06 10.75 -37.92
CA GLY A 485 -9.92 9.70 -38.46
C GLY A 485 -10.01 8.45 -37.57
N LEU A 486 -9.69 8.57 -36.28
CA LEU A 486 -9.70 7.48 -35.30
C LEU A 486 -10.86 7.63 -34.31
N THR A 487 -11.05 6.63 -33.46
CA THR A 487 -12.00 6.66 -32.34
C THR A 487 -11.24 6.49 -31.03
N CYS A 488 -11.61 7.25 -29.99
CA CYS A 488 -11.03 7.09 -28.65
C CYS A 488 -11.59 5.85 -27.94
N GLN A 489 -10.71 5.05 -27.33
CA GLN A 489 -11.07 3.82 -26.63
C GLN A 489 -10.67 3.88 -25.15
N ALA A 490 -11.63 4.22 -24.28
CA ALA A 490 -11.35 4.51 -22.86
C ALA A 490 -10.72 3.32 -22.10
N LYS A 491 -11.11 2.08 -22.40
CA LYS A 491 -10.55 0.89 -21.72
C LYS A 491 -9.05 0.70 -21.94
N ASP A 492 -8.49 1.33 -22.98
CA ASP A 492 -7.08 1.17 -23.37
C ASP A 492 -6.17 2.24 -22.78
N PHE A 493 -6.70 3.25 -22.05
CA PHE A 493 -5.87 4.23 -21.35
C PHE A 493 -4.87 3.58 -20.39
N TRP A 494 -5.19 2.42 -19.80
CA TRP A 494 -4.28 1.68 -18.93
C TRP A 494 -2.96 1.31 -19.60
N TRP A 495 -2.96 1.04 -20.91
CA TRP A 495 -1.73 0.75 -21.67
C TRP A 495 -0.84 1.97 -21.87
N LEU A 496 -1.41 3.16 -21.69
CA LEU A 496 -0.70 4.44 -21.81
C LEU A 496 -0.30 5.00 -20.45
N ASN A 497 -0.80 4.40 -19.37
CA ASN A 497 -0.74 4.91 -18.01
C ASN A 497 0.53 4.43 -17.28
N SER A 498 1.70 4.69 -17.86
CA SER A 498 2.99 4.51 -17.21
C SER A 498 3.94 5.64 -17.59
N CYS A 499 4.88 5.95 -16.70
CA CYS A 499 5.84 7.03 -16.96
C CYS A 499 6.67 6.76 -18.21
N ALA A 500 7.12 5.51 -18.37
CA ALA A 500 7.88 5.07 -19.53
C ALA A 500 7.12 5.23 -20.86
N VAL A 501 5.79 5.13 -20.88
CA VAL A 501 4.99 5.41 -22.09
C VAL A 501 4.81 6.91 -22.27
N MET A 502 4.53 7.65 -21.21
CA MET A 502 4.36 9.11 -21.27
C MET A 502 5.59 9.82 -21.83
N ARG A 503 6.81 9.43 -21.39
CA ARG A 503 8.07 10.03 -21.85
C ARG A 503 8.39 9.79 -23.32
N LYS A 504 7.76 8.81 -23.96
CA LYS A 504 7.88 8.61 -25.42
C LYS A 504 7.13 9.67 -26.22
N HIS A 505 6.22 10.42 -25.59
CA HIS A 505 5.32 11.35 -26.24
C HIS A 505 5.36 12.77 -25.66
N PHE A 506 5.83 12.93 -24.42
CA PHE A 506 5.97 14.20 -23.73
C PHE A 506 7.33 14.30 -23.03
N PRO A 507 7.85 15.52 -22.77
CA PRO A 507 9.17 15.69 -22.15
C PRO A 507 9.24 15.14 -20.71
N CYS A 508 8.20 15.35 -19.90
CA CYS A 508 8.12 14.95 -18.50
C CYS A 508 9.39 15.30 -17.69
N GLU A 509 9.86 16.56 -17.77
CA GLU A 509 11.16 17.01 -17.26
C GLU A 509 11.34 16.77 -15.76
N HIS A 510 10.24 16.75 -15.00
CA HIS A 510 10.24 16.48 -13.57
C HIS A 510 9.76 15.06 -13.21
N GLY A 511 9.63 14.19 -14.21
CA GLY A 511 9.18 12.81 -14.07
C GLY A 511 7.67 12.70 -14.04
N CYS A 512 7.17 11.69 -13.31
CA CYS A 512 5.76 11.38 -13.23
C CYS A 512 5.22 11.41 -11.81
N THR A 513 3.94 11.75 -11.68
CA THR A 513 3.22 11.73 -10.40
C THR A 513 1.79 11.21 -10.59
N ILE A 514 1.18 10.72 -9.51
CA ILE A 514 -0.17 10.15 -9.53
C ILE A 514 -1.21 11.24 -9.31
N GLU A 515 -2.14 11.36 -10.24
CA GLU A 515 -3.32 12.22 -10.14
C GLU A 515 -4.60 11.42 -10.41
N LEU A 516 -5.69 11.80 -9.74
CA LEU A 516 -6.95 11.02 -9.74
C LEU A 516 -8.02 11.59 -10.68
N GLY A 517 -7.63 12.51 -11.56
CA GLY A 517 -8.51 13.16 -12.54
C GLY A 517 -8.91 12.24 -13.71
N PRO A 518 -10.12 12.37 -14.28
CA PRO A 518 -10.59 11.56 -15.41
C PRO A 518 -9.91 11.90 -16.75
N ASP A 519 -9.12 12.98 -16.79
CA ASP A 519 -8.34 13.49 -17.92
C ASP A 519 -6.87 13.02 -17.91
N VAL A 520 -6.44 12.25 -16.91
CA VAL A 520 -5.13 11.60 -16.86
C VAL A 520 -5.17 10.32 -17.73
N PRO A 521 -4.12 9.84 -18.42
CA PRO A 521 -2.75 10.35 -18.44
C PRO A 521 -2.59 11.64 -19.27
N ALA A 522 -1.82 12.58 -18.73
CA ALA A 522 -1.62 13.90 -19.33
C ALA A 522 -0.29 14.54 -18.90
N TYR A 523 0.25 15.45 -19.70
CA TYR A 523 1.41 16.27 -19.39
C TYR A 523 0.98 17.68 -19.00
N VAL A 524 1.56 18.24 -17.93
CA VAL A 524 1.21 19.58 -17.42
C VAL A 524 2.03 20.65 -18.14
N MET A 525 1.37 21.34 -19.07
CA MET A 525 1.98 22.35 -19.95
C MET A 525 2.08 23.72 -19.28
N ASP A 526 1.17 24.04 -18.38
CA ASP A 526 1.00 25.38 -17.80
C ASP A 526 2.02 25.66 -16.69
N SER A 527 2.83 26.70 -16.87
CA SER A 527 3.89 27.12 -15.95
C SER A 527 3.38 27.64 -14.61
N ASN A 528 2.08 27.96 -14.50
CA ASN A 528 1.48 28.41 -13.24
C ASN A 528 1.03 27.25 -12.35
N GLN A 529 1.09 26.01 -12.83
CA GLN A 529 0.73 24.85 -12.02
C GLN A 529 1.93 24.39 -11.18
N THR A 530 1.66 23.91 -9.97
CA THR A 530 2.67 23.29 -9.10
C THR A 530 3.32 22.07 -9.73
N LEU A 531 2.58 21.36 -10.57
CA LEU A 531 3.03 20.18 -11.30
C LEU A 531 3.47 20.51 -12.74
N HIS A 532 3.81 21.76 -13.05
CA HIS A 532 4.37 22.12 -14.36
C HIS A 532 5.50 21.16 -14.74
N GLN A 533 5.54 20.70 -16.00
CA GLN A 533 6.54 19.77 -16.53
C GLN A 533 6.51 18.34 -15.93
N TYR A 534 5.51 18.01 -15.11
CA TYR A 534 5.24 16.63 -14.74
C TYR A 534 4.33 15.94 -15.77
N CYS A 535 4.55 14.64 -15.93
CA CYS A 535 3.56 13.74 -16.52
C CYS A 535 2.69 13.12 -15.42
N LEU A 536 1.39 13.15 -15.63
CA LEU A 536 0.39 12.63 -14.72
C LEU A 536 0.01 11.21 -15.15
N ILE A 537 0.06 10.28 -14.21
CA ILE A 537 -0.49 8.92 -14.32
C ILE A 537 -1.59 8.73 -13.28
N THR A 538 -2.42 7.71 -13.40
CA THR A 538 -3.60 7.55 -12.54
C THR A 538 -3.80 6.14 -12.01
N GLN A 539 -4.57 6.03 -10.95
CA GLN A 539 -5.09 4.77 -10.41
C GLN A 539 -6.61 4.67 -10.57
N LYS A 540 -7.21 5.56 -11.38
CA LYS A 540 -8.64 5.58 -11.69
C LYS A 540 -8.88 5.49 -13.18
N ALA A 541 -10.09 5.09 -13.55
CA ALA A 541 -10.48 5.01 -14.95
C ALA A 541 -10.58 6.40 -15.59
N SER A 542 -9.87 6.56 -16.71
CA SER A 542 -9.88 7.76 -17.54
C SER A 542 -11.06 7.76 -18.52
N THR A 543 -11.48 8.94 -18.98
CA THR A 543 -12.58 9.07 -19.96
C THR A 543 -12.11 9.74 -21.24
N CYS A 544 -12.80 9.51 -22.36
CA CYS A 544 -12.44 10.12 -23.64
C CYS A 544 -12.79 11.62 -23.73
N VAL A 545 -13.76 12.10 -22.95
CA VAL A 545 -14.28 13.48 -23.03
C VAL A 545 -13.61 14.44 -22.07
N ALA A 546 -13.01 13.94 -20.99
CA ALA A 546 -12.34 14.79 -20.03
C ALA A 546 -11.16 15.54 -20.66
N LYS A 547 -10.91 16.74 -20.15
CA LYS A 547 -9.82 17.63 -20.54
C LYS A 547 -9.58 18.65 -19.43
N HIS A 548 -8.39 19.22 -19.38
CA HIS A 548 -8.03 20.23 -18.40
C HIS A 548 -7.22 21.35 -19.03
N ALA A 549 -7.36 22.58 -18.51
CA ALA A 549 -6.83 23.81 -19.14
C ALA A 549 -5.31 23.80 -19.18
N SER A 550 -4.72 23.18 -18.18
CA SER A 550 -3.28 23.15 -17.97
C SER A 550 -2.58 21.92 -18.57
N THR A 551 -3.32 20.98 -19.17
CA THR A 551 -2.75 19.68 -19.55
C THR A 551 -2.99 19.30 -21.02
N ALA A 552 -2.05 18.53 -21.57
CA ALA A 552 -2.14 17.86 -22.86
C ALA A 552 -2.20 16.34 -22.64
N ARG A 553 -3.20 15.66 -23.20
CA ARG A 553 -3.48 14.23 -22.90
C ARG A 553 -2.75 13.27 -23.82
N LEU A 554 -2.39 12.08 -23.31
CA LEU A 554 -2.02 10.94 -24.17
C LEU A 554 -3.25 10.07 -24.44
N CYS A 555 -3.67 9.99 -25.70
CA CYS A 555 -4.95 9.40 -26.08
C CYS A 555 -4.81 8.00 -26.65
N ALA A 556 -5.65 7.07 -26.18
CA ALA A 556 -5.78 5.73 -26.74
C ALA A 556 -6.73 5.75 -27.94
N CYS A 557 -6.17 5.87 -29.15
CA CYS A 557 -6.95 5.95 -30.39
C CYS A 557 -6.87 4.63 -31.17
N VAL A 558 -8.01 4.18 -31.67
CA VAL A 558 -8.14 2.97 -32.51
C VAL A 558 -8.70 3.33 -33.88
N PRO A 559 -8.40 2.56 -34.95
CA PRO A 559 -9.07 2.73 -36.23
C PRO A 559 -10.59 2.66 -36.07
N LYS A 560 -11.32 3.51 -36.79
CA LYS A 560 -12.77 3.33 -36.92
C LYS A 560 -13.00 1.95 -37.53
N GLU A 561 -13.75 1.08 -36.84
CA GLU A 561 -14.08 -0.24 -37.38
C GLU A 561 -14.64 -0.07 -38.80
N ALA A 562 -14.08 -0.79 -39.77
CA ALA A 562 -14.68 -0.84 -41.09
C ALA A 562 -16.11 -1.42 -40.93
N PRO A 563 -17.15 -0.86 -41.57
CA PRO A 563 -18.53 -1.36 -41.49
C PRO A 563 -18.71 -2.86 -41.84
N LYS A 564 -17.68 -3.48 -42.42
CA LYS A 564 -17.65 -4.91 -42.81
C LYS A 564 -17.40 -5.88 -41.64
N ALA A 565 -16.73 -5.45 -40.55
CA ALA A 565 -16.47 -6.32 -39.40
C ALA A 565 -17.76 -6.62 -38.61
N GLN A 566 -18.62 -5.60 -38.49
CA GLN A 566 -19.93 -5.71 -37.85
C GLN A 566 -20.89 -6.66 -38.58
N ARG A 567 -20.80 -6.73 -39.92
CA ARG A 567 -21.56 -7.68 -40.74
C ARG A 567 -21.10 -9.13 -40.58
N ARG A 568 -19.82 -9.39 -40.35
CA ARG A 568 -19.32 -10.76 -40.11
C ARG A 568 -19.70 -11.30 -38.75
N LEU A 569 -19.78 -10.45 -37.72
CA LEU A 569 -20.16 -10.87 -36.37
C LEU A 569 -21.67 -11.13 -36.25
N GLN A 570 -22.51 -10.38 -36.99
CA GLN A 570 -23.95 -10.67 -37.09
C GLN A 570 -24.28 -11.89 -37.95
N ALA A 571 -23.44 -12.24 -38.92
CA ALA A 571 -23.62 -13.43 -39.76
C ALA A 571 -23.25 -14.76 -39.07
N LEU A 572 -22.70 -14.72 -37.85
CA LEU A 572 -22.29 -15.91 -37.08
C LEU A 572 -23.19 -16.17 -35.85
N LEU A 573 -24.23 -15.37 -35.64
CA LEU A 573 -25.25 -15.63 -34.61
C LEU A 573 -26.43 -16.38 -35.25
N PRO A 574 -26.83 -17.55 -34.74
CA PRO A 574 -28.00 -18.25 -35.25
C PRO A 574 -29.25 -17.40 -35.02
N THR A 575 -29.99 -17.13 -36.10
CA THR A 575 -31.19 -16.30 -36.17
C THR A 575 -32.37 -16.80 -35.32
N ALA A 576 -32.27 -17.97 -34.69
CA ALA A 576 -33.36 -18.55 -33.90
C ALA A 576 -33.62 -17.86 -32.53
N ALA A 577 -32.70 -17.02 -32.04
CA ALA A 577 -32.83 -16.35 -30.74
C ALA A 577 -33.49 -14.96 -30.80
N ALA A 578 -33.58 -14.34 -31.98
CA ALA A 578 -34.18 -13.01 -32.13
C ALA A 578 -35.72 -13.09 -32.14
N ASP A 579 -36.28 -14.07 -32.87
CA ASP A 579 -37.74 -14.24 -32.99
C ASP A 579 -38.40 -14.65 -31.66
N SER A 580 -37.66 -15.36 -30.80
CA SER A 580 -38.16 -15.81 -29.49
C SER A 580 -38.21 -14.68 -28.45
N VAL A 581 -37.27 -13.72 -28.51
CA VAL A 581 -37.26 -12.56 -27.60
C VAL A 581 -38.31 -11.53 -28.00
N GLU A 582 -38.55 -11.34 -29.30
CA GLU A 582 -39.58 -10.40 -29.79
C GLU A 582 -41.00 -10.91 -29.49
N GLN A 583 -41.23 -12.23 -29.60
CA GLN A 583 -42.51 -12.84 -29.20
C GLN A 583 -42.77 -12.78 -27.69
N GLN A 584 -41.72 -12.94 -26.87
CA GLN A 584 -41.83 -12.85 -25.40
C GLN A 584 -42.16 -11.42 -24.94
N GLN A 585 -41.53 -10.41 -25.55
CA GLN A 585 -41.81 -9.00 -25.24
C GLN A 585 -43.21 -8.56 -25.67
N GLN A 586 -43.73 -9.09 -26.78
CA GLN A 586 -45.11 -8.83 -27.21
C GLN A 586 -46.15 -9.48 -26.29
N GLN A 587 -45.89 -10.69 -25.77
CA GLN A 587 -46.75 -11.34 -24.78
C GLN A 587 -46.77 -10.60 -23.43
N GLU A 588 -45.61 -10.13 -22.94
CA GLU A 588 -45.52 -9.36 -21.70
C GLU A 588 -46.22 -7.99 -21.79
N GLN A 589 -46.16 -7.34 -22.96
CA GLN A 589 -46.89 -6.08 -23.20
C GLN A 589 -48.41 -6.29 -23.26
N GLN A 590 -48.89 -7.38 -23.85
CA GLN A 590 -50.32 -7.71 -23.87
C GLN A 590 -50.86 -8.08 -22.47
N GLN A 591 -50.08 -8.83 -21.67
CA GLN A 591 -50.44 -9.13 -20.28
C GLN A 591 -50.48 -7.86 -19.41
N GLY A 592 -49.52 -6.96 -19.57
CA GLY A 592 -49.48 -5.68 -18.85
C GLY A 592 -50.57 -4.67 -19.27
N GLN A 593 -51.20 -4.85 -20.43
CA GLN A 593 -52.39 -4.07 -20.83
C GLN A 593 -53.68 -4.68 -20.27
N GLN A 594 -53.79 -6.01 -20.23
CA GLN A 594 -54.94 -6.70 -19.62
C GLN A 594 -55.01 -6.50 -18.10
N GLU A 595 -53.89 -6.47 -17.39
CA GLU A 595 -53.86 -6.20 -15.95
C GLU A 595 -54.25 -4.76 -15.61
N ARG A 596 -53.89 -3.78 -16.46
CA ARG A 596 -54.28 -2.38 -16.29
C ARG A 596 -55.77 -2.12 -16.51
N GLN A 597 -56.42 -2.90 -17.37
CA GLN A 597 -57.88 -2.85 -17.55
C GLN A 597 -58.64 -3.52 -16.41
N ARG A 598 -58.02 -4.44 -15.66
CA ARG A 598 -58.63 -5.10 -14.49
C ARG A 598 -58.54 -4.29 -13.18
N GLN A 599 -57.75 -3.22 -13.13
CA GLN A 599 -57.51 -2.43 -11.91
C GLN A 599 -58.22 -1.06 -11.88
N GLN A 600 -59.17 -0.78 -12.79
CA GLN A 600 -60.01 0.42 -12.68
C GLN A 600 -61.24 0.16 -11.79
N PRO A 601 -61.43 0.90 -10.68
CA PRO A 601 -62.63 0.78 -9.84
C PRO A 601 -63.83 1.48 -10.49
N LEU A 602 -64.98 0.81 -10.45
CA LEU A 602 -66.31 1.36 -10.77
C LEU A 602 -66.74 2.37 -9.70
N GLY A 603 -67.44 3.43 -10.12
CA GLY A 603 -67.54 4.70 -9.40
C GLY A 603 -68.54 4.79 -8.23
N ALA A 604 -68.44 5.93 -7.54
CA ALA A 604 -69.50 6.71 -6.91
C ALA A 604 -68.87 8.11 -6.69
N GLY A 605 -69.44 9.27 -7.00
CA GLY A 605 -70.83 9.65 -7.22
C GLY A 605 -71.01 11.00 -6.51
N SER A 606 -71.27 12.05 -7.30
CA SER A 606 -71.87 13.35 -6.95
C SER A 606 -71.23 14.29 -5.89
N GLY A 607 -71.17 15.58 -6.25
CA GLY A 607 -71.58 16.63 -5.31
C GLY A 607 -70.61 17.78 -5.08
N ASP A 608 -70.67 18.78 -5.95
CA ASP A 608 -70.69 20.21 -5.65
C ASP A 608 -69.53 20.97 -4.96
N ALA A 609 -69.41 22.19 -5.48
CA ALA A 609 -69.04 23.44 -4.81
C ALA A 609 -67.54 23.77 -4.60
N ALA A 610 -67.07 24.62 -5.52
CA ALA A 610 -66.70 26.01 -5.25
C ALA A 610 -65.51 26.34 -4.32
N LEU A 611 -64.59 27.14 -4.89
CA LEU A 611 -63.76 28.19 -4.26
C LEU A 611 -62.72 27.67 -3.23
N GLY A 612 -61.44 27.99 -3.28
CA GLY A 612 -60.73 29.16 -3.76
C GLY A 612 -59.68 29.50 -2.70
N LEU A 613 -58.44 29.73 -3.14
CA LEU A 613 -57.36 30.51 -2.50
C LEU A 613 -56.80 30.06 -1.12
N GLY A 614 -55.48 30.06 -1.04
CA GLY A 614 -54.69 29.92 0.18
C GLY A 614 -53.25 29.51 -0.12
#